data_AF-A0AAD7JHI5-F1
#
_entry.id   AF-A0AAD7JHI5-F1
#
_cell.length_a   1.000
_cell.length_b   1.000
_cell.length_c   1.000
_cell.angle_alpha   90.00
_cell.angle_beta   90.00
_cell.angle_gamma   90.00
#
_symmetry.space_group_name_H-M   'P 1'
#
loop_
_entity.id
_entity.type
_entity.pdbx_description
1 polymer ?
#
loop_
_entity_poly.entity_id
_entity_poly.type
_entity_poly.pdbx_seq_one_letter_code
_entity_poly.pdbx_strand_id
1 'polypeptide(L)'
;MAGSRPQNIYRPVTGWLSARDLRSSTMRSRPTSSLSCPSTIGMEASDSMLRWLWKKKLSLVGTDNPAFESVPFNATIDGVPRALHQVFIRGWGQSIVCKTST
;
A
#
# COMPACT_ATOMS: atom_id res chain seq x y z
N MET A 1 -15.40 23.55 20.25
CA MET A 1 -16.01 22.86 19.10
C MET A 1 -15.21 21.60 18.82
N ALA A 2 -15.76 20.42 19.17
CA ALA A 2 -15.13 19.14 18.84
C ALA A 2 -15.51 18.78 17.39
N GLY A 3 -14.59 19.02 16.45
CA GLY A 3 -14.77 18.59 15.06
C GLY A 3 -14.68 17.06 15.00
N SER A 4 -15.76 16.41 14.57
CA SER A 4 -15.82 14.95 14.43
C SER A 4 -14.71 14.47 13.47
N ARG A 5 -14.03 13.36 13.82
CA ARG A 5 -12.98 12.78 12.96
C ARG A 5 -13.58 12.39 11.60
N PRO A 6 -12.93 12.74 10.48
CA PRO A 6 -13.41 12.34 9.16
C PRO A 6 -13.45 10.80 9.04
N GLN A 7 -14.53 10.26 8.45
CA GLN A 7 -14.88 8.83 8.39
C GLN A 7 -14.57 8.20 7.01
N ASN A 8 -13.76 8.87 6.17
CA ASN A 8 -13.57 8.46 4.78
C ASN A 8 -12.46 7.40 4.64
N ILE A 9 -12.80 6.33 3.92
CA ILE A 9 -11.91 5.22 3.55
C ILE A 9 -11.47 5.41 2.10
N TYR A 10 -10.17 5.32 1.83
CA TYR A 10 -9.66 5.30 0.45
C TYR A 10 -9.12 3.92 0.10
N ARG A 11 -9.54 3.41 -1.06
CA ARG A 11 -9.08 2.13 -1.59
C ARG A 11 -8.88 2.24 -3.11
N PRO A 12 -7.64 2.24 -3.62
CA PRO A 12 -7.39 2.01 -5.02
C PRO A 12 -7.63 0.53 -5.36
N VAL A 13 -8.22 0.28 -6.52
CA VAL A 13 -8.34 -1.04 -7.13
C VAL A 13 -7.33 -1.11 -8.25
N THR A 14 -6.39 -2.05 -8.18
CA THR A 14 -5.30 -2.16 -9.15
C THR A 14 -5.38 -3.44 -10.00
N GLY A 15 -6.28 -4.37 -9.67
CA GLY A 15 -6.48 -5.62 -10.43
C GLY A 15 -5.42 -6.69 -10.14
N TRP A 16 -4.57 -6.46 -9.14
CA TRP A 16 -3.48 -7.37 -8.79
C TRP A 16 -3.99 -8.76 -8.36
N LEU A 17 -5.15 -8.82 -7.70
CA LEU A 17 -5.78 -10.10 -7.33
C LEU A 17 -6.15 -10.92 -8.57
N SER A 18 -6.82 -10.31 -9.55
CA SER A 18 -7.17 -10.97 -10.82
C SER A 18 -5.93 -11.50 -11.55
N ALA A 19 -4.84 -10.72 -11.54
CA ALA A 19 -3.57 -11.15 -12.13
C ALA A 19 -2.90 -12.29 -11.34
N ARG A 20 -3.06 -12.36 -10.01
CA ARG A 20 -2.54 -13.46 -9.18
C ARG A 20 -3.28 -14.76 -9.47
N ASP A 21 -4.60 -14.72 -9.58
CA ASP A 21 -5.43 -15.90 -9.80
C ASP A 21 -5.13 -16.53 -11.17
N LEU A 22 -4.90 -15.71 -12.20
CA LEU A 22 -4.41 -16.20 -13.51
C LEU A 22 -3.06 -16.93 -13.38
N ARG A 23 -2.14 -16.41 -12.55
CA ARG A 23 -0.80 -17.01 -12.32
C ARG A 23 -0.85 -18.28 -11.48
N SER A 24 -1.84 -18.46 -10.60
CA SER A 24 -1.88 -19.63 -9.72
C SER A 24 -2.16 -20.94 -10.46
N SER A 25 -2.75 -20.88 -11.65
CA SER A 25 -2.96 -22.06 -12.50
C SER A 25 -1.65 -22.59 -13.12
N THR A 26 -0.68 -21.71 -13.41
CA THR A 26 0.57 -22.06 -14.10
C THR A 26 1.75 -22.31 -13.16
N MET A 27 1.70 -21.84 -11.90
CA MET A 27 2.89 -21.64 -11.07
C MET A 27 2.80 -22.24 -9.65
N ARG A 28 2.27 -23.47 -9.51
CA ARG A 28 2.21 -24.18 -8.21
C ARG A 28 3.53 -24.86 -7.81
N SER A 29 4.55 -24.90 -8.67
CA SER A 29 5.73 -25.77 -8.50
C SER A 29 7.10 -25.07 -8.57
N ARG A 30 7.19 -23.74 -8.41
CA ARG A 30 8.51 -23.07 -8.35
C ARG A 30 8.96 -22.90 -6.89
N PRO A 31 10.13 -23.44 -6.48
CA PRO A 31 10.67 -23.21 -5.16
C PRO A 31 10.91 -21.71 -4.94
N THR A 32 10.50 -21.22 -3.77
CA THR A 32 10.56 -19.83 -3.29
C THR A 32 11.98 -19.32 -3.03
N SER A 33 13.02 -19.97 -3.58
CA SER A 33 14.43 -19.73 -3.26
C SER A 33 15.13 -18.69 -4.14
N SER A 34 14.43 -17.95 -4.99
CA SER A 34 14.94 -16.70 -5.57
C SER A 34 14.45 -15.51 -4.73
N LEU A 35 15.29 -15.03 -3.82
CA LEU A 35 15.07 -14.00 -2.78
C LEU A 35 14.69 -12.58 -3.28
N SER A 36 14.22 -12.40 -4.51
CA SER A 36 13.70 -11.11 -4.95
C SER A 36 12.21 -11.00 -4.62
N CYS A 37 11.86 -10.08 -3.72
CA CYS A 37 10.46 -9.69 -3.54
C CYS A 37 9.90 -9.27 -4.91
N PRO A 38 8.84 -9.91 -5.41
CA PRO A 38 8.27 -9.55 -6.70
C PRO A 38 7.79 -8.11 -6.67
N SER A 39 8.15 -7.33 -7.68
CA SER A 39 7.66 -5.97 -7.83
C SER A 39 6.13 -5.99 -7.89
N THR A 40 5.53 -5.06 -7.19
CA THR A 40 4.07 -4.96 -7.08
C THR A 40 3.69 -3.52 -7.34
N ILE A 41 2.74 -3.34 -8.26
CA ILE A 41 2.10 -2.04 -8.45
C ILE A 41 1.50 -1.58 -7.12
N GLY A 42 1.50 -0.29 -6.88
CA GLY A 42 0.94 0.28 -5.68
C GLY A 42 1.03 1.78 -5.74
N MET A 43 0.65 2.41 -4.64
CA MET A 43 0.67 3.85 -4.55
C MET A 43 2.13 4.38 -4.60
N GLU A 44 2.38 5.45 -5.36
CA GLU A 44 3.68 6.12 -5.44
C GLU A 44 4.09 6.75 -4.10
N ALA A 45 5.24 6.35 -3.57
CA ALA A 45 5.76 6.93 -2.34
C ALA A 45 6.55 8.21 -2.62
N SER A 46 5.90 9.37 -2.45
CA SER A 46 6.50 10.70 -2.62
C SER A 46 5.87 11.75 -1.69
N ASP A 47 6.58 12.87 -1.48
CA ASP A 47 6.12 13.96 -0.61
C ASP A 47 4.85 14.64 -1.12
N SER A 48 4.74 14.77 -2.44
CA SER A 48 3.55 15.35 -3.09
C SER A 48 2.32 14.50 -2.78
N MET A 49 2.47 13.19 -2.86
CA MET A 49 1.43 12.26 -2.50
C MET A 49 1.08 12.32 -1.02
N LEU A 50 2.07 12.32 -0.13
CA LEU A 50 1.82 12.35 1.30
C LEU A 50 1.01 13.60 1.68
N ARG A 51 1.33 14.75 1.07
CA ARG A 51 0.56 15.99 1.21
C ARG A 51 -0.87 15.85 0.68
N TRP A 52 -1.06 15.15 -0.44
CA TRP A 52 -2.39 14.87 -0.97
C TRP A 52 -3.21 14.00 0.00
N LEU A 53 -2.63 12.90 0.48
CA LEU A 53 -3.29 12.00 1.45
C LEU A 53 -3.64 12.72 2.76
N TRP A 54 -2.73 13.56 3.26
CA TRP A 54 -2.98 14.37 4.46
C TRP A 54 -4.18 15.33 4.28
N LYS A 55 -4.29 15.97 3.12
CA LYS A 55 -5.41 16.87 2.78
C LYS A 55 -6.74 16.13 2.72
N LYS A 56 -6.74 14.85 2.32
CA LYS A 56 -7.96 14.03 2.28
C LYS A 56 -8.49 13.66 3.66
N LYS A 57 -7.69 13.82 4.72
CA LYS A 57 -8.06 13.51 6.11
C LYS A 57 -8.72 12.14 6.22
N LEU A 58 -8.12 11.15 5.58
CA LEU A 58 -8.62 9.77 5.60
C LEU A 58 -8.38 9.17 6.98
N SER A 59 -9.29 8.31 7.42
CA SER A 59 -9.15 7.55 8.67
C SER A 59 -8.84 6.08 8.44
N LEU A 60 -8.81 5.64 7.17
CA LEU A 60 -8.33 4.32 6.75
C LEU A 60 -7.87 4.36 5.29
N VAL A 61 -6.76 3.68 5.02
CA VAL A 61 -6.33 3.36 3.65
C VAL A 61 -6.31 1.84 3.45
N GLY A 62 -6.68 1.40 2.26
CA GLY A 62 -6.55 -0.01 1.90
C GLY A 62 -6.20 -0.20 0.44
N THR A 63 -5.88 -1.43 0.05
CA THR A 63 -5.54 -1.82 -1.32
C THR A 63 -5.96 -3.28 -1.58
N ASP A 64 -6.06 -3.67 -2.85
CA ASP A 64 -6.18 -5.06 -3.28
C ASP A 64 -4.81 -5.77 -3.47
N ASN A 65 -3.72 -5.09 -3.08
CA ASN A 65 -2.35 -5.56 -3.28
C ASN A 65 -1.74 -6.07 -1.97
N PRO A 66 -0.65 -6.86 -2.02
CA PRO A 66 0.12 -7.23 -0.84
C PRO A 66 0.60 -6.03 -0.01
N ALA A 67 0.91 -4.91 -0.67
CA ALA A 67 1.32 -3.67 -0.03
C ALA A 67 0.54 -2.48 -0.60
N PHE A 68 0.25 -1.48 0.23
CA PHE A 68 -0.45 -0.27 -0.19
C PHE A 68 0.36 0.54 -1.21
N GLU A 69 1.66 0.69 -0.96
CA GLU A 69 2.60 1.38 -1.83
C GLU A 69 3.30 0.40 -2.79
N SER A 70 3.92 0.96 -3.84
CA SER A 70 4.68 0.17 -4.81
C SER A 70 5.89 -0.53 -4.16
N VAL A 71 6.18 -1.75 -4.61
CA VAL A 71 7.35 -2.55 -4.18
C VAL A 71 8.33 -2.64 -5.36
N PRO A 72 9.65 -2.43 -5.16
CA PRO A 72 10.39 -2.32 -3.88
C PRO A 72 10.20 -0.99 -3.13
N PHE A 73 10.35 -1.02 -1.80
CA PHE A 73 10.25 0.15 -0.92
C PHE A 73 11.53 1.01 -0.94
N ASN A 74 11.80 1.67 -2.06
CA ASN A 74 13.02 2.44 -2.31
C ASN A 74 12.81 3.96 -2.30
N ALA A 75 11.66 4.43 -1.78
CA ALA A 75 11.32 5.83 -1.77
C ALA A 75 12.08 6.63 -0.71
N THR A 76 12.18 7.94 -0.98
CA THR A 76 12.69 8.94 -0.04
C THR A 76 11.56 9.92 0.23
N ILE A 77 11.15 10.04 1.50
CA ILE A 77 10.07 10.93 1.95
C ILE A 77 10.67 11.89 2.97
N ASP A 78 10.44 13.19 2.78
CA ASP A 78 11.01 14.30 3.54
C ASP A 78 12.54 14.10 3.74
N GLY A 79 13.25 13.77 2.66
CA GLY A 79 14.71 13.59 2.65
C GLY A 79 15.24 12.34 3.36
N VAL A 80 14.39 11.44 3.84
CA VAL A 80 14.78 10.21 4.53
C VAL A 80 14.29 8.98 3.77
N PRO A 81 15.13 7.94 3.57
CA PRO A 81 14.69 6.66 3.00
C PRO A 81 13.63 6.02 3.90
N ARG A 82 12.38 6.05 3.46
CA ARG A 82 11.25 5.50 4.20
C ARG A 82 10.09 5.22 3.27
N ALA A 83 9.25 4.31 3.71
CA ALA A 83 8.07 3.86 3.00
C ALA A 83 6.80 4.56 3.54
N LEU A 84 5.75 4.68 2.73
CA LEU A 84 4.45 5.22 3.13
C LEU A 84 3.87 4.49 4.33
N HIS A 85 4.02 3.17 4.41
CA HIS A 85 3.49 2.43 5.56
C HIS A 85 4.15 2.82 6.89
N GLN A 86 5.42 3.22 6.87
CA GLN A 86 6.10 3.72 8.07
C GLN A 86 5.52 5.05 8.50
N VAL A 87 5.20 5.94 7.56
CA VAL A 87 4.57 7.23 7.86
C VAL A 87 3.16 7.03 8.41
N PHE A 88 2.35 6.16 7.79
CA PHE A 88 0.98 5.90 8.26
C PHE A 88 0.98 5.28 9.65
N ILE A 89 1.69 4.17 9.85
CA ILE A 89 1.61 3.41 11.09
C ILE A 89 2.33 4.14 12.23
N ARG A 90 3.60 4.55 12.02
CA ARG A 90 4.41 5.16 13.09
C ARG A 90 4.17 6.66 13.23
N GLY A 91 3.94 7.36 12.13
CA GLY A 91 3.78 8.81 12.14
C GLY A 91 2.36 9.24 12.46
N TRP A 92 1.37 8.69 11.75
CA TRP A 92 -0.02 9.15 11.84
C TRP A 92 -0.92 8.27 12.72
N GLY A 93 -0.45 7.11 13.15
CA GLY A 93 -1.30 6.13 13.85
C GLY A 93 -2.42 5.58 12.95
N GLN A 94 -2.20 5.57 11.65
CA GLN A 94 -3.16 5.25 10.62
C GLN A 94 -3.03 3.77 10.21
N SER A 95 -4.13 3.02 10.34
CA SER A 95 -4.20 1.62 9.90
C SER A 95 -4.19 1.50 8.38
N ILE A 96 -3.67 0.36 7.90
CA ILE A 96 -3.61 -0.04 6.50
C ILE A 96 -4.28 -1.40 6.36
N VAL A 97 -5.17 -1.57 5.39
CA VAL A 97 -5.82 -2.85 5.11
C VAL A 97 -5.49 -3.31 3.70
N CYS A 98 -4.73 -4.40 3.59
CA CYS A 98 -4.44 -5.08 2.34
C CYS A 98 -5.34 -6.33 2.26
N LYS A 99 -6.30 -6.37 1.32
CA LYS A 99 -7.09 -7.58 1.13
C LYS A 99 -6.41 -8.48 0.12
N THR A 100 -5.85 -9.59 0.58
CA THR A 100 -5.55 -10.75 -0.26
C THR A 100 -6.78 -11.65 -0.30
N SER A 101 -7.03 -12.34 -1.43
CA SER A 101 -8.24 -13.12 -1.74
C SER A 101 -8.77 -13.98 -0.57
N THR A 102 -10.09 -14.18 -0.52
CA THR A 102 -10.81 -14.96 0.51
C THR A 102 -10.74 -16.44 0.21
#